data_AF-A0A7M1LGI6-F1
#
_entry.id   AF-A0A7M1LGI6-F1
#
_cell.length_a   1.000
_cell.length_b   1.000
_cell.length_c   1.000
_cell.angle_alpha   90.00
_cell.angle_beta   90.00
_cell.angle_gamma   90.00
#
_symmetry.space_group_name_H-M   'P 1'
#
loop_
_entity.id
_entity.type
_entity.pdbx_description
1 polymer ?
#
loop_
_entity_poly.entity_id
_entity_poly.type
_entity_poly.pdbx_seq_one_letter_code
_entity_poly.pdbx_strand_id
1 'polypeptide(L)'
;MQIIGHELIKFNKFKEVSDVQNLVNFDNVIFKFSEELIKAALDTNKTFSVYANSQNEVVLANALGAKFIVISNENSFLIQEAMKYAEYYLFDSKIATIVDNFDNDLNIALNLGVDAVIHRAAIVP
;
A
#
# COMPACT_ATOMS: atom_id res chain seq x y z
N MET A 1 13.97 -1.38 0.97
CA MET A 1 12.94 -1.05 -0.05
C MET A 1 12.63 -2.26 -0.93
N GLN A 2 11.35 -2.53 -1.20
CA GLN A 2 10.83 -3.54 -2.11
C GLN A 2 10.29 -2.87 -3.38
N ILE A 3 10.55 -3.44 -4.56
CA ILE A 3 10.09 -2.90 -5.85
C ILE A 3 9.03 -3.83 -6.42
N ILE A 4 7.88 -3.27 -6.80
CA ILE A 4 6.74 -4.02 -7.36
C ILE A 4 6.35 -3.39 -8.68
N GLY A 5 6.16 -4.20 -9.72
CA GLY A 5 5.74 -3.72 -11.03
C GLY A 5 6.85 -3.48 -12.05
N HIS A 6 8.12 -3.71 -11.69
CA HIS A 6 9.25 -3.65 -12.63
C HIS A 6 9.33 -4.93 -13.48
N GLU A 7 9.62 -4.81 -14.78
CA GLU A 7 9.61 -5.94 -15.73
C GLU A 7 10.57 -7.09 -15.37
N LEU A 8 11.70 -6.75 -14.76
CA LEU A 8 12.73 -7.72 -14.34
C LEU A 8 12.44 -8.41 -12.99
N ILE A 9 11.44 -7.96 -12.23
CA ILE A 9 11.18 -8.43 -10.87
C ILE A 9 9.83 -9.14 -10.86
N LYS A 10 9.77 -10.41 -10.43
CA LYS A 10 8.50 -11.13 -10.31
C LYS A 10 7.65 -10.54 -9.19
N PHE A 11 6.37 -10.33 -9.45
CA PHE A 11 5.40 -9.87 -8.46
C PHE A 11 3.99 -10.38 -8.76
N ASN A 12 3.13 -10.33 -7.75
CA ASN A 12 1.69 -10.53 -7.91
C ASN A 12 1.02 -9.18 -8.10
N LYS A 13 0.18 -9.05 -9.12
CA LYS A 13 -0.61 -7.83 -9.35
C LYS A 13 -1.55 -7.57 -8.17
N PHE A 14 -1.89 -6.30 -7.98
CA PHE A 14 -2.94 -5.88 -7.08
C PHE A 14 -4.22 -5.70 -7.88
N LYS A 15 -5.34 -6.22 -7.38
CA LYS A 15 -6.66 -5.84 -7.87
C LYS A 15 -7.13 -4.61 -7.08
N GLU A 16 -7.33 -3.50 -7.77
CA GLU A 16 -8.01 -2.36 -7.18
C GLU A 16 -9.50 -2.66 -7.05
N VAL A 17 -10.06 -2.43 -5.86
CA VAL A 17 -11.49 -2.68 -5.58
C VAL A 17 -12.13 -1.47 -4.92
N SER A 18 -13.40 -1.23 -5.24
CA SER A 18 -14.20 -0.14 -4.69
C SER A 18 -15.41 -0.64 -3.89
N ASP A 19 -15.69 -1.94 -3.93
CA ASP A 19 -16.85 -2.57 -3.29
C ASP A 19 -16.53 -4.01 -2.86
N VAL A 20 -17.34 -4.53 -1.95
CA VAL A 20 -17.17 -5.86 -1.35
C VAL A 20 -17.39 -6.99 -2.37
N GLN A 21 -18.24 -6.77 -3.40
CA GLN A 21 -18.59 -7.83 -4.36
C GLN A 21 -17.37 -8.24 -5.19
N ASN A 22 -16.54 -7.27 -5.55
CA ASN A 22 -15.34 -7.50 -6.34
C ASN A 22 -14.19 -8.14 -5.55
N LEU A 23 -14.21 -8.07 -4.21
CA LEU A 23 -13.13 -8.54 -3.34
C LEU A 23 -12.94 -10.07 -3.38
N VAL A 24 -14.04 -10.83 -3.48
CA VAL A 24 -14.03 -12.31 -3.36
C VAL A 24 -13.16 -12.98 -4.44
N ASN A 25 -13.08 -12.37 -5.62
CA ASN A 25 -12.46 -12.96 -6.80
C ASN A 25 -10.92 -12.82 -6.85
N PHE A 26 -10.31 -12.09 -5.91
CA PHE A 26 -8.88 -11.77 -5.96
C PHE A 26 -8.23 -11.96 -4.60
N ASP A 27 -6.98 -12.42 -4.58
CA ASP A 27 -6.28 -12.72 -3.33
C ASP A 27 -5.41 -11.56 -2.82
N ASN A 28 -4.98 -10.68 -3.72
CA ASN A 28 -4.15 -9.51 -3.42
C ASN A 28 -4.89 -8.25 -3.88
N VAL A 29 -5.63 -7.63 -2.96
CA VAL A 29 -6.48 -6.47 -3.25
C VAL A 29 -5.86 -5.18 -2.70
N ILE A 30 -6.18 -4.06 -3.33
CA ILE A 30 -5.83 -2.72 -2.86
C ILE A 30 -7.05 -1.81 -2.96
N PHE A 31 -7.29 -0.97 -1.95
CA PHE A 31 -8.45 -0.09 -1.91
C PHE A 31 -8.20 1.11 -0.99
N LYS A 32 -9.03 2.15 -1.10
CA LYS A 32 -9.00 3.27 -0.14
C LYS A 32 -9.42 2.77 1.23
N PHE A 33 -8.79 3.28 2.29
CA PHE A 33 -9.14 2.90 3.66
C PHE A 33 -10.66 2.96 3.87
N SER A 34 -11.24 1.79 4.20
CA SER A 34 -12.67 1.59 4.36
C SER A 34 -12.88 0.42 5.31
N GLU A 35 -13.50 0.69 6.46
CA GLU A 35 -13.76 -0.33 7.48
C GLU A 35 -14.57 -1.51 6.90
N GLU A 36 -15.50 -1.24 5.99
CA GLU A 36 -16.30 -2.25 5.32
C GLU A 36 -15.44 -3.19 4.46
N LEU A 37 -14.55 -2.64 3.62
CA LEU A 37 -13.67 -3.44 2.76
C LEU A 37 -12.60 -4.18 3.55
N ILE A 38 -12.05 -3.56 4.60
CA ILE A 38 -11.09 -4.22 5.49
C ILE A 38 -11.75 -5.40 6.19
N LYS A 39 -12.95 -5.21 6.75
CA LYS A 39 -13.69 -6.29 7.39
C LYS A 39 -13.98 -7.43 6.40
N ALA A 40 -14.44 -7.10 5.20
CA ALA A 40 -14.66 -8.11 4.16
C ALA A 40 -13.38 -8.86 3.78
N ALA A 41 -12.23 -8.16 3.67
CA ALA A 41 -10.93 -8.79 3.41
C ALA A 41 -10.53 -9.76 4.52
N LEU A 42 -10.70 -9.37 5.78
CA LEU A 42 -10.40 -10.20 6.94
C LEU A 42 -11.31 -11.43 7.00
N ASP A 43 -12.63 -11.23 6.86
CA ASP A 43 -13.64 -12.30 6.91
C ASP A 43 -13.43 -13.35 5.80
N THR A 44 -12.83 -12.94 4.68
CA THR A 44 -12.53 -13.82 3.53
C THR A 44 -11.04 -14.19 3.42
N ASN A 45 -10.24 -13.87 4.44
CA ASN A 45 -8.81 -14.17 4.54
C ASN A 45 -8.00 -13.71 3.31
N LYS A 46 -8.31 -12.53 2.78
CA LYS A 46 -7.62 -11.92 1.64
C LYS A 46 -6.45 -11.08 2.09
N THR A 47 -5.38 -11.09 1.31
CA THR A 47 -4.29 -10.14 1.49
C THR A 47 -4.74 -8.79 0.94
N PHE A 48 -4.76 -7.77 1.79
CA PHE A 48 -5.16 -6.44 1.38
C PHE A 48 -4.06 -5.41 1.61
N SER A 49 -4.13 -4.32 0.85
CA SER A 49 -3.33 -3.11 1.00
C SER A 49 -4.27 -1.92 0.97
N VAL A 50 -3.90 -0.82 1.61
CA VAL A 50 -4.78 0.35 1.69
C VAL A 50 -4.11 1.60 1.16
N TYR A 51 -4.86 2.45 0.48
CA TYR A 51 -4.50 3.85 0.33
C TYR A 51 -4.91 4.59 1.60
N ALA A 52 -3.94 5.19 2.28
CA ALA A 52 -4.14 5.96 3.51
C ALA A 52 -3.90 7.46 3.27
N ASN A 53 -4.72 8.30 3.88
CA ASN A 53 -4.70 9.76 3.74
C ASN A 53 -4.44 10.50 5.07
N SER A 54 -4.39 9.79 6.20
CA SER A 54 -4.19 10.36 7.52
C SER A 54 -3.37 9.43 8.43
N GLN A 55 -2.80 9.99 9.50
CA GLN A 55 -2.03 9.22 10.48
C GLN A 55 -2.89 8.13 11.15
N ASN A 56 -4.18 8.42 11.41
CA ASN A 56 -5.11 7.44 11.99
C ASN A 56 -5.30 6.24 11.06
N GLU A 57 -5.53 6.48 9.77
CA GLU A 57 -5.66 5.41 8.78
C GLU A 57 -4.37 4.58 8.67
N VAL A 58 -3.20 5.20 8.73
CA VAL A 58 -1.90 4.51 8.73
C VAL A 58 -1.77 3.56 9.92
N VAL A 59 -1.99 4.06 11.14
CA VAL A 59 -1.84 3.24 12.36
C VAL A 59 -2.89 2.12 12.40
N LEU A 60 -4.14 2.42 12.06
CA LEU A 60 -5.21 1.43 12.01
C LEU A 60 -4.96 0.37 10.94
N ALA A 61 -4.51 0.76 9.75
CA ALA A 61 -4.20 -0.17 8.68
C ALA A 61 -3.12 -1.17 9.09
N ASN A 62 -2.08 -0.71 9.79
CA ASN A 62 -1.08 -1.62 10.35
C ASN A 62 -1.69 -2.57 11.38
N ALA A 63 -2.44 -2.04 12.35
CA ALA A 63 -3.07 -2.87 13.38
C ALA A 63 -4.07 -3.90 12.81
N LEU A 64 -4.68 -3.60 11.65
CA LEU A 64 -5.62 -4.47 10.95
C LEU A 64 -4.93 -5.45 9.97
N GLY A 65 -3.59 -5.42 9.87
CA GLY A 65 -2.82 -6.38 9.08
C GLY A 65 -2.74 -6.05 7.59
N ALA A 66 -2.82 -4.77 7.20
CA ALA A 66 -2.57 -4.37 5.82
C ALA A 66 -1.15 -4.79 5.40
N LYS A 67 -0.99 -5.33 4.20
CA LYS A 67 0.34 -5.69 3.68
C LYS A 67 1.16 -4.46 3.29
N PHE A 68 0.53 -3.56 2.54
CA PHE A 68 1.09 -2.25 2.21
C PHE A 68 0.15 -1.14 2.65
N ILE A 69 0.73 -0.09 3.22
CA ILE A 69 0.06 1.18 3.48
C ILE A 69 0.60 2.15 2.44
N VAL A 70 -0.24 2.46 1.45
CA VAL A 70 0.13 3.25 0.29
C VAL A 70 -0.28 4.69 0.51
N ILE A 71 0.69 5.60 0.43
CA ILE A 71 0.47 7.04 0.60
C ILE A 71 0.87 7.74 -0.70
N SER A 72 0.08 8.75 -1.10
CA SER A 72 0.39 9.58 -2.26
C SER A 72 1.79 10.21 -2.11
N ASN A 73 2.59 10.15 -3.17
CA ASN A 73 3.92 10.77 -3.22
C ASN A 73 3.87 12.30 -3.01
N GLU A 74 2.73 12.94 -3.29
CA GLU A 74 2.49 14.36 -3.02
C GLU A 74 2.41 14.67 -1.51
N ASN A 75 2.07 13.68 -0.67
CA ASN A 75 1.94 13.85 0.78
C ASN A 75 3.20 13.40 1.52
N SER A 76 4.32 14.08 1.23
CA SER A 76 5.62 13.79 1.84
C SER A 76 5.62 13.87 3.38
N PHE A 77 4.81 14.76 3.95
CA PHE A 77 4.63 14.88 5.40
C PHE A 77 4.08 13.59 6.00
N LEU A 78 2.97 13.07 5.46
CA LEU A 78 2.37 11.83 5.97
C LEU A 78 3.29 10.63 5.77
N ILE A 79 4.03 10.58 4.66
CA ILE A 79 5.02 9.52 4.42
C ILE A 79 6.09 9.53 5.52
N GLN A 80 6.67 10.68 5.83
CA GLN A 80 7.71 10.79 6.85
C GLN A 80 7.21 10.41 8.24
N GLU A 81 5.98 10.82 8.59
CA GLU A 81 5.36 10.40 9.86
C GLU A 81 5.10 8.89 9.88
N ALA A 82 4.56 8.32 8.80
CA ALA A 82 4.32 6.89 8.68
C ALA A 82 5.61 6.07 8.79
N MET A 83 6.72 6.54 8.21
CA MET A 83 8.03 5.90 8.34
C MET A 83 8.53 5.91 9.79
N LYS A 84 8.39 7.03 10.51
CA LYS A 84 8.73 7.10 11.94
C LYS A 84 7.90 6.11 12.76
N TYR A 85 6.61 6.00 12.47
CA TYR A 85 5.73 5.05 13.15
C TYR A 85 6.13 3.61 12.85
N ALA A 86 6.43 3.30 11.59
CA ALA A 86 6.86 1.97 11.18
C ALA A 86 8.16 1.54 11.86
N GLU A 87 9.14 2.45 11.96
CA GLU A 87 10.41 2.19 12.65
C GLU A 87 10.23 2.08 14.17
N TYR A 88 9.55 3.04 14.80
CA TYR A 88 9.44 3.12 16.26
C TYR A 88 8.49 2.07 16.85
N TYR A 89 7.37 1.80 16.18
CA TYR A 89 6.37 0.82 16.62
C TYR A 89 6.53 -0.55 15.97
N LEU A 90 7.56 -0.75 15.12
CA LEU A 90 7.86 -2.02 14.45
C LEU A 90 6.65 -2.54 13.67
N PHE A 91 6.17 -1.74 12.71
CA PHE A 91 5.03 -2.13 11.88
C PHE A 91 5.31 -3.45 11.12
N ASP A 92 4.29 -4.31 11.07
CA ASP A 92 4.29 -5.49 10.19
C ASP A 92 3.98 -5.08 8.73
N SER A 93 3.21 -4.00 8.56
CA SER A 93 2.94 -3.37 7.27
C SER A 93 4.16 -2.66 6.71
N LYS A 94 4.27 -2.62 5.38
CA LYS A 94 5.26 -1.79 4.68
C LYS A 94 4.65 -0.48 4.22
N ILE A 95 5.35 0.63 4.45
CA ILE A 95 4.97 1.93 3.89
C ILE A 95 5.38 1.99 2.42
N ALA A 96 4.44 2.33 1.55
CA ALA A 96 4.65 2.32 0.11
C ALA A 96 4.14 3.59 -0.58
N THR A 97 4.68 3.85 -1.77
CA THR A 97 4.16 4.88 -2.67
C THR A 97 3.97 4.34 -4.09
N ILE A 98 3.07 4.95 -4.85
CA ILE A 98 2.87 4.62 -6.27
C ILE A 98 3.88 5.39 -7.10
N VAL A 99 4.48 4.72 -8.07
CA VAL A 99 5.32 5.33 -9.09
C VAL A 99 4.71 5.11 -10.47
N ASP A 100 4.82 6.11 -11.33
CA ASP A 100 4.34 6.07 -12.71
C ASP A 100 5.51 5.89 -13.70
N ASN A 101 6.66 6.45 -13.36
CA ASN A 101 7.90 6.24 -14.10
C ASN A 101 9.03 5.94 -13.10
N PHE A 102 9.55 4.70 -13.11
CA PHE A 102 10.63 4.29 -12.21
C PHE A 102 11.87 5.20 -12.30
N ASP A 103 12.29 5.63 -13.48
CA ASP A 103 13.52 6.41 -13.64
C ASP A 103 13.44 7.79 -12.96
N ASN A 104 12.25 8.38 -12.94
CA ASN A 104 12.02 9.70 -12.35
C ASN A 104 11.59 9.61 -10.88
N ASP A 105 10.65 8.71 -10.57
CA ASP A 105 9.95 8.71 -9.28
C ASP A 105 10.70 7.92 -8.20
N LEU A 106 11.58 6.98 -8.58
CA LEU A 106 12.32 6.16 -7.62
C LEU A 106 13.23 6.99 -6.72
N ASN A 107 13.84 8.05 -7.26
CA ASN A 107 14.68 8.95 -6.47
C ASN A 107 13.89 9.67 -5.37
N ILE A 108 12.63 10.04 -5.65
CA ILE A 108 11.73 10.64 -4.65
C ILE A 108 11.45 9.63 -3.54
N ALA A 109 11.09 8.40 -3.91
CA ALA A 109 10.83 7.32 -2.96
C ALA A 109 12.07 7.00 -2.08
N LEU A 110 13.27 6.97 -2.68
CA LEU A 110 14.54 6.77 -1.96
C LEU A 110 14.79 7.89 -0.94
N ASN A 111 14.56 9.15 -1.32
CA ASN A 111 14.73 10.31 -0.43
C ASN A 111 13.70 10.31 0.72
N LEU A 112 12.52 9.76 0.49
CA LEU A 112 11.49 9.60 1.51
C LEU A 112 11.71 8.37 2.39
N GLY A 113 12.59 7.46 2.00
CA GLY A 113 12.96 6.27 2.76
C GLY A 113 11.87 5.18 2.79
N VAL A 114 10.93 5.16 1.85
CA VAL A 114 9.80 4.22 1.89
C VAL A 114 10.22 2.75 1.80
N ASP A 115 9.47 1.87 2.46
CA ASP A 115 9.72 0.43 2.46
C ASP A 115 9.46 -0.21 1.11
N ALA A 116 8.57 0.35 0.29
CA ALA A 116 8.26 -0.15 -1.03
C ALA A 116 7.83 0.92 -2.05
N VAL A 117 8.05 0.60 -3.32
CA VAL A 117 7.46 1.32 -4.45
C VAL A 117 6.60 0.36 -5.27
N ILE A 118 5.43 0.84 -5.69
CA ILE A 118 4.47 0.08 -6.49
C ILE A 118 4.27 0.82 -7.81
N HIS A 119 4.71 0.23 -8.91
CA HIS A 119 4.42 0.80 -10.23
C HIS A 119 2.92 0.74 -10.50
N ARG A 120 2.34 1.79 -11.08
CA ARG A 120 0.89 1.81 -11.38
C ARG A 120 0.44 0.63 -12.23
N ALA A 121 1.27 0.17 -13.18
CA ALA A 121 0.97 -1.01 -14.00
C ALA A 121 0.85 -2.33 -13.20
N ALA A 122 1.31 -2.38 -11.95
CA ALA A 122 1.09 -3.51 -11.06
C ALA A 122 -0.33 -3.56 -10.47
N ILE A 123 -1.06 -2.45 -10.55
CA ILE A 123 -2.42 -2.28 -10.06
C ILE A 123 -3.37 -2.39 -11.25
N VAL A 124 -4.28 -3.35 -11.20
CA VAL A 124 -5.29 -3.54 -12.24
C VAL A 124 -6.66 -3.10 -11.71
N PRO A 125 -7.46 -2.39 -12.52
CA PRO A 125 -8.84 -2.06 -12.18
C PRO A 125 -9.70 -3.32 -12.16
#